data_AF-A0A351ADF7-F1
#
_entry.id   AF-A0A351ADF7-F1
#
_cell.length_a   1.000
_cell.length_b   1.000
_cell.length_c   1.000
_cell.angle_alpha   90.00
_cell.angle_beta   90.00
_cell.angle_gamma   90.00
#
_symmetry.space_group_name_H-M   'P 1'
#
loop_
_entity.id
_entity.type
_entity.pdbx_description
1 polymer ?
#
loop_
_entity_poly.entity_id
_entity_poly.type
_entity_poly.pdbx_seq_one_letter_code
_entity_poly.pdbx_strand_id
1 'polypeptide(L)'
;MKRLFDIAKDFRKLPLSSISDILDEEEFVFRMAAVCIMDFQARESKLSAEGSRDLCELYLARHDRIDTWDMVDRAAPHVVGRYLFERDREPLYELARNGTDIEKRTAMVATWYFIKNDQVDDTFAIAEILVDSHADLVALAVGSWVREAGKRDPKALQQFLDRHASSMHRGALRAAIERLPQELRQHYLRAGGPT
;
A
#
# COMPACT_ATOMS: atom_id res chain seq x y z
N MET A 1 -2.82 -15.14 -13.99
CA MET A 1 -3.12 -14.73 -12.60
C MET A 1 -3.72 -15.86 -11.76
N LYS A 2 -4.98 -16.30 -11.94
CA LYS A 2 -5.62 -17.31 -11.06
C LYS A 2 -4.77 -18.56 -10.77
N ARG A 3 -4.19 -19.17 -11.81
CA ARG A 3 -3.31 -20.36 -11.67
C ARG A 3 -2.07 -20.11 -10.81
N LEU A 4 -1.46 -18.91 -10.87
CA LEU A 4 -0.29 -18.56 -10.06
C LEU A 4 -0.66 -18.46 -8.58
N PHE A 5 -1.80 -17.83 -8.28
CA PHE A 5 -2.27 -17.68 -6.90
C PHE A 5 -2.65 -19.00 -6.27
N ASP A 6 -3.28 -19.89 -7.04
CA ASP A 6 -3.62 -21.24 -6.58
C ASP A 6 -2.34 -22.03 -6.25
N ILE A 7 -1.34 -22.00 -7.13
CA ILE A 7 -0.03 -22.63 -6.89
C ILE A 7 0.64 -22.03 -5.64
N ALA A 8 0.80 -20.71 -5.58
CA ALA A 8 1.43 -20.04 -4.44
C ALA A 8 0.75 -20.38 -3.10
N LYS A 9 -0.57 -20.56 -3.08
CA LYS A 9 -1.30 -20.95 -1.87
C LYS A 9 -0.93 -22.35 -1.38
N ASP A 10 -0.65 -23.28 -2.28
CA ASP A 10 -0.22 -24.64 -1.94
C ASP A 10 1.19 -24.65 -1.34
N PHE A 11 2.03 -23.68 -1.72
CA PHE A 11 3.39 -23.49 -1.21
C PHE A 11 3.50 -22.52 -0.02
N ARG A 12 2.39 -22.13 0.61
CA ARG A 12 2.40 -21.19 1.75
C ARG A 12 3.22 -21.65 2.97
N LYS A 13 3.67 -22.90 3.03
CA LYS A 13 4.54 -23.42 4.11
C LYS A 13 6.04 -23.36 3.79
N LEU A 14 6.44 -22.78 2.66
CA LEU A 14 7.86 -22.63 2.33
C LEU A 14 8.58 -21.79 3.40
N PRO A 15 9.81 -22.17 3.79
CA PRO A 15 10.60 -21.35 4.70
C PRO A 15 11.00 -20.03 4.03
N LEU A 16 11.26 -19.00 4.85
CA LEU A 16 11.65 -17.68 4.37
C LEU A 16 12.90 -17.69 3.49
N SER A 17 13.84 -18.60 3.73
CA SER A 17 15.03 -18.78 2.88
C SER A 17 14.64 -19.16 1.44
N SER A 18 13.71 -20.11 1.26
CA SER A 18 13.25 -20.49 -0.07
C SER A 18 12.45 -19.38 -0.76
N ILE A 19 11.70 -18.58 0.01
CA ILE A 19 11.03 -17.39 -0.54
C ILE A 19 12.07 -16.37 -1.02
N SER A 20 13.13 -16.16 -0.22
CA SER A 20 14.25 -15.30 -0.57
C SER A 20 14.95 -15.76 -1.86
N ASP A 21 15.17 -17.06 -2.03
CA ASP A 21 15.77 -17.63 -3.24
C ASP A 21 14.88 -17.40 -4.47
N ILE A 22 13.55 -17.59 -4.34
CA ILE A 22 12.60 -17.35 -5.44
C ILE A 22 12.54 -15.85 -5.81
N LEU A 23 12.75 -14.94 -4.84
CA LEU A 23 12.81 -13.51 -5.10
C LEU A 23 14.05 -13.11 -5.92
N ASP A 24 15.12 -13.91 -5.91
CA ASP A 24 16.33 -13.64 -6.69
C ASP A 24 16.22 -13.99 -8.18
N GLU A 25 15.16 -14.70 -8.56
CA GLU A 25 14.85 -14.99 -9.96
C GLU A 25 14.58 -13.70 -10.76
N GLU A 26 15.12 -13.62 -11.98
CA GLU A 26 14.95 -12.45 -12.84
C GLU A 26 13.50 -12.30 -13.31
N GLU A 27 12.86 -13.43 -13.62
CA GLU A 27 11.51 -13.43 -14.18
C GLU A 27 10.48 -12.98 -13.15
N PHE A 28 9.70 -11.98 -13.53
CA PHE A 28 8.62 -11.41 -12.74
C PHE A 28 7.67 -12.48 -12.14
N VAL A 29 7.38 -13.56 -12.88
CA VAL A 29 6.40 -14.58 -12.44
C VAL A 29 6.86 -15.32 -11.18
N PHE A 30 8.16 -15.58 -11.04
CA PHE A 30 8.72 -16.24 -9.87
C PHE A 30 8.71 -15.31 -8.66
N ARG A 31 9.18 -14.07 -8.84
CA ARG A 31 9.12 -13.04 -7.79
C ARG A 31 7.70 -12.80 -7.31
N MET A 32 6.74 -12.70 -8.23
CA MET A 32 5.32 -12.58 -7.89
C MET A 32 4.78 -13.82 -7.14
N ALA A 33 5.25 -15.04 -7.48
CA ALA A 33 4.90 -16.23 -6.71
C ALA A 33 5.39 -16.13 -5.27
N ALA A 34 6.64 -15.70 -5.05
CA ALA A 34 7.22 -15.49 -3.73
C ALA A 34 6.39 -14.47 -2.92
N VAL A 35 6.07 -13.32 -3.52
CA VAL A 35 5.23 -12.28 -2.91
C VAL A 35 3.84 -12.80 -2.56
N CYS A 36 3.24 -13.63 -3.41
CA CYS A 36 1.96 -14.28 -3.11
C CYS A 36 2.06 -15.26 -1.93
N ILE A 37 3.14 -16.03 -1.84
CA ILE A 37 3.40 -16.95 -0.72
C ILE A 37 3.52 -16.16 0.58
N MET A 38 4.26 -15.04 0.58
CA MET A 38 4.36 -14.14 1.73
C MET A 38 2.99 -13.60 2.16
N ASP A 39 2.16 -13.12 1.22
CA ASP A 39 0.80 -12.68 1.53
C ASP A 39 -0.05 -13.81 2.16
N PHE A 40 0.05 -15.03 1.65
CA PHE A 40 -0.69 -16.17 2.22
C PHE A 40 -0.20 -16.53 3.62
N GLN A 41 1.11 -16.52 3.87
CA GLN A 41 1.69 -16.73 5.20
C GLN A 41 1.20 -15.67 6.19
N ALA A 42 1.28 -14.40 5.81
CA ALA A 42 0.86 -13.29 6.65
C ALA A 42 -0.63 -13.32 7.02
N ARG A 43 -1.46 -14.04 6.26
CA ARG A 43 -2.89 -14.22 6.53
C ARG A 43 -3.20 -15.40 7.45
N GLU A 44 -2.26 -16.30 7.69
CA GLU A 44 -2.51 -17.43 8.57
C GLU A 44 -2.80 -16.95 10.00
N SER A 45 -3.82 -17.53 10.63
CA SER A 45 -4.21 -17.18 12.00
C SER A 45 -3.23 -17.71 13.05
N LYS A 46 -2.43 -18.72 12.69
CA LYS A 46 -1.47 -19.38 13.57
C LYS A 46 -0.03 -18.92 13.37
N LEU A 47 0.21 -17.90 12.53
CA LEU A 47 1.55 -17.35 12.36
C LEU A 47 2.01 -16.74 13.70
N SER A 48 3.19 -17.15 14.17
CA SER A 48 3.74 -16.64 15.42
C SER A 48 4.10 -15.15 15.30
N ALA A 49 4.28 -14.48 16.43
CA ALA A 49 4.75 -13.10 16.46
C ALA A 49 6.14 -12.97 15.80
N GLU A 50 7.03 -13.93 16.07
CA GLU A 50 8.35 -14.05 15.43
C GLU A 50 8.23 -14.27 13.93
N GLY A 51 7.41 -15.23 13.48
CA GLY A 51 7.23 -15.46 12.04
C GLY A 51 6.62 -14.26 11.31
N SER A 52 5.74 -13.50 11.97
CA SER A 52 5.19 -12.25 11.42
C SER A 52 6.25 -11.16 11.30
N ARG A 53 7.13 -11.04 12.30
CA ARG A 53 8.27 -10.12 12.28
C ARG A 53 9.22 -10.47 11.15
N ASP A 54 9.70 -11.72 11.11
CA ASP A 54 10.71 -12.15 10.15
C ASP A 54 10.20 -12.02 8.70
N LEU A 55 8.91 -12.26 8.48
CA LEU A 55 8.27 -12.07 7.18
C LEU A 55 8.19 -10.58 6.78
N CYS A 56 7.87 -9.70 7.73
CA CYS A 56 7.89 -8.26 7.51
C CYS A 56 9.31 -7.74 7.25
N GLU A 57 10.30 -8.20 8.00
CA GLU A 57 11.71 -7.84 7.82
C GLU A 57 12.22 -8.29 6.45
N LEU A 58 11.92 -9.52 6.03
CA LEU A 58 12.25 -10.01 4.69
C LEU A 58 11.63 -9.12 3.60
N TYR A 59 10.35 -8.75 3.75
CA TYR A 59 9.67 -7.89 2.78
C TYR A 59 10.38 -6.53 2.65
N LEU A 60 10.61 -5.87 3.79
CA LEU A 60 11.22 -4.53 3.81
C LEU A 60 12.65 -4.56 3.28
N ALA A 61 13.41 -5.61 3.56
CA ALA A 61 14.77 -5.80 3.09
C ALA A 61 14.86 -6.12 1.58
N ARG A 62 13.77 -6.54 0.93
CA ARG A 62 13.76 -7.02 -0.46
C ARG A 62 13.02 -6.13 -1.45
N HIS A 63 12.92 -4.83 -1.17
CA HIS A 63 12.43 -3.85 -2.15
C HIS A 63 13.33 -3.77 -3.42
N ASP A 64 14.55 -4.32 -3.37
CA ASP A 64 15.38 -4.54 -4.57
C ASP A 64 14.75 -5.54 -5.56
N ARG A 65 13.88 -6.45 -5.07
CA ARG A 65 13.18 -7.46 -5.88
C ARG A 65 11.66 -7.26 -5.95
N ILE A 66 11.08 -6.58 -4.97
CA ILE A 66 9.66 -6.20 -4.92
C ILE A 66 9.53 -4.80 -5.52
N ASP A 67 9.71 -4.71 -6.83
CA ASP A 67 9.96 -3.47 -7.57
C ASP A 67 8.79 -3.02 -8.47
N THR A 68 7.64 -3.71 -8.41
CA THR A 68 6.43 -3.36 -9.15
C THR A 68 5.24 -3.07 -8.24
N TRP A 69 4.34 -2.19 -8.70
CA TRP A 69 3.17 -1.79 -7.93
C TRP A 69 2.27 -2.96 -7.54
N ASP A 70 2.13 -3.95 -8.42
CA ASP A 70 1.26 -5.09 -8.22
C ASP A 70 1.82 -6.08 -7.19
N MET A 71 3.14 -6.18 -7.04
CA MET A 71 3.75 -6.92 -5.93
C MET A 71 3.49 -6.23 -4.59
N VAL A 72 3.63 -4.90 -4.55
CA VAL A 72 3.32 -4.10 -3.37
C VAL A 72 1.85 -4.26 -2.96
N ASP A 73 0.93 -4.04 -3.89
CA ASP A 73 -0.52 -4.16 -3.68
C ASP A 73 -0.92 -5.57 -3.25
N ARG A 74 -0.19 -6.59 -3.69
CA ARG A 74 -0.45 -7.98 -3.34
C ARG A 74 -0.17 -8.28 -1.86
N ALA A 75 0.96 -7.81 -1.33
CA ALA A 75 1.51 -8.31 -0.07
C ALA A 75 1.63 -7.26 1.03
N ALA A 76 1.95 -5.99 0.73
CA ALA A 76 2.14 -4.95 1.75
C ALA A 76 0.98 -4.85 2.76
N PRO A 77 -0.32 -4.99 2.37
CA PRO A 77 -1.41 -4.91 3.35
C PRO A 77 -1.32 -5.98 4.45
N HIS A 78 -0.92 -7.21 4.13
CA HIS A 78 -0.89 -8.28 5.13
C HIS A 78 0.50 -8.50 5.70
N VAL A 79 1.55 -8.42 4.90
CA VAL A 79 2.91 -8.66 5.37
C VAL A 79 3.38 -7.51 6.27
N VAL A 80 3.21 -6.27 5.83
CA VAL A 80 3.64 -5.07 6.57
C VAL A 80 2.50 -4.53 7.41
N GLY A 81 1.35 -4.26 6.78
CA GLY A 81 0.19 -3.62 7.44
C GLY A 81 -0.33 -4.42 8.63
N ARG A 82 -0.55 -5.74 8.50
CA ARG A 82 -0.99 -6.55 9.64
C ARG A 82 0.02 -6.56 10.78
N TYR A 83 1.31 -6.68 10.45
CA TYR A 83 2.36 -6.77 11.44
C TYR A 83 2.46 -5.48 12.26
N LEU A 84 2.39 -4.31 11.60
CA LEU A 84 2.50 -3.00 12.24
C LEU A 84 1.20 -2.50 12.89
N PHE A 85 0.07 -3.22 12.74
CA PHE A 85 -1.22 -2.75 13.24
C PHE A 85 -1.24 -2.51 14.76
N GLU A 86 -0.58 -3.36 15.54
CA GLU A 86 -0.50 -3.23 17.02
C GLU A 86 0.93 -2.89 17.48
N ARG A 87 1.73 -2.29 16.59
CA ARG A 87 3.15 -1.99 16.84
C ARG A 87 3.45 -0.56 16.42
N ASP A 88 4.71 -0.17 16.62
CA ASP A 88 5.23 1.09 16.10
C ASP A 88 5.09 1.15 14.57
N ARG A 89 4.51 2.24 14.08
CA ARG A 89 4.21 2.48 12.66
C ARG A 89 5.27 3.36 12.01
N GLU A 90 6.26 3.84 12.76
CA GLU A 90 7.35 4.68 12.25
C GLU A 90 8.04 4.12 11.00
N PRO A 91 8.22 2.79 10.81
CA PRO A 91 8.76 2.27 9.56
C PRO A 91 7.99 2.71 8.31
N LEU A 92 6.66 2.87 8.37
CA LEU A 92 5.87 3.37 7.25
C LEU A 92 6.14 4.85 6.98
N TYR A 93 6.30 5.65 8.03
CA TYR A 93 6.61 7.08 7.91
C TYR A 93 8.00 7.30 7.34
N GLU A 94 8.98 6.49 7.73
CA GLU A 94 10.33 6.53 7.16
C GLU A 94 10.34 6.17 5.67
N LEU A 95 9.62 5.12 5.27
CA LEU A 95 9.44 4.79 3.85
C LEU A 95 8.76 5.94 3.08
N ALA A 96 7.75 6.58 3.67
CA ALA A 96 7.05 7.70 3.05
C ALA A 96 7.96 8.92 2.82
N ARG A 97 8.81 9.26 3.81
CA ARG A 97 9.70 10.42 3.76
C ARG A 97 10.93 10.16 2.88
N ASN A 98 11.58 9.02 3.08
CA ASN A 98 12.94 8.78 2.63
C ASN A 98 13.07 7.67 1.58
N GLY A 99 11.98 6.93 1.31
CA GLY A 99 11.99 5.81 0.38
C GLY A 99 12.00 6.20 -1.10
N THR A 100 12.34 5.20 -1.92
CA THR A 100 12.04 5.13 -3.35
C THR A 100 10.53 5.15 -3.61
N ASP A 101 10.12 5.33 -4.87
CA ASP A 101 8.68 5.38 -5.20
C ASP A 101 7.94 4.07 -4.84
N ILE A 102 8.62 2.93 -4.94
CA ILE A 102 8.07 1.63 -4.54
C ILE A 102 7.93 1.52 -3.02
N GLU A 103 8.93 1.96 -2.27
CA GLU A 103 8.90 1.98 -0.80
C GLU A 103 7.83 2.93 -0.27
N LYS A 104 7.69 4.12 -0.88
CA LYS A 104 6.61 5.06 -0.61
C LYS A 104 5.24 4.46 -0.92
N ARG A 105 5.14 3.69 -2.00
CA ARG A 105 3.92 2.94 -2.30
C ARG A 105 3.65 1.89 -1.21
N THR A 106 4.65 1.15 -0.73
CA THR A 106 4.52 0.23 0.40
C THR A 106 3.95 0.94 1.63
N ALA A 107 4.50 2.12 1.98
CA ALA A 107 4.01 2.93 3.09
C ALA A 107 2.50 3.21 2.99
N MET A 108 2.06 3.67 1.83
CA MET A 108 0.66 3.98 1.56
C MET A 108 -0.21 2.71 1.59
N VAL A 109 0.21 1.68 0.85
CA VAL A 109 -0.58 0.46 0.59
C VAL A 109 -0.79 -0.37 1.85
N ALA A 110 0.24 -0.46 2.70
CA ALA A 110 0.19 -1.20 3.96
C ALA A 110 -0.94 -0.72 4.87
N THR A 111 -1.27 0.58 4.84
CA THR A 111 -2.36 1.16 5.67
C THR A 111 -3.75 0.62 5.32
N TRP A 112 -3.93 -0.11 4.21
CA TRP A 112 -5.19 -0.80 3.93
C TRP A 112 -5.63 -1.72 5.08
N TYR A 113 -4.66 -2.35 5.77
CA TYR A 113 -4.97 -3.16 6.96
C TYR A 113 -5.50 -2.32 8.12
N PHE A 114 -5.12 -1.05 8.22
CA PHE A 114 -5.62 -0.15 9.25
C PHE A 114 -7.04 0.29 8.91
N ILE A 115 -7.25 0.72 7.65
CA ILE A 115 -8.55 1.17 7.14
C ILE A 115 -9.62 0.10 7.32
N LYS A 116 -9.30 -1.16 7.01
CA LYS A 116 -10.28 -2.25 7.15
C LYS A 116 -10.72 -2.49 8.60
N ASN A 117 -9.86 -2.11 9.56
CA ASN A 117 -10.08 -2.17 11.01
C ASN A 117 -10.44 -0.78 11.59
N ASP A 118 -11.03 0.09 10.77
CA ASP A 118 -11.56 1.39 11.19
C ASP A 118 -10.52 2.39 11.75
N GLN A 119 -9.24 2.21 11.40
CA GLN A 119 -8.18 3.17 11.69
C GLN A 119 -7.70 3.84 10.39
N VAL A 120 -8.00 5.12 10.24
CA VAL A 120 -7.72 5.88 9.01
C VAL A 120 -6.65 6.95 9.16
N ASP A 121 -6.26 7.29 10.39
CA ASP A 121 -5.41 8.45 10.67
C ASP A 121 -4.03 8.33 9.98
N ASP A 122 -3.37 7.17 10.07
CA ASP A 122 -2.09 6.95 9.39
C ASP A 122 -2.21 7.00 7.86
N THR A 123 -3.35 6.58 7.30
CA THR A 123 -3.57 6.69 5.84
C THR A 123 -3.56 8.14 5.41
N PHE A 124 -4.25 9.02 6.14
CA PHE A 124 -4.26 10.45 5.83
C PHE A 124 -2.91 11.10 6.13
N ALA A 125 -2.26 10.78 7.26
CA ALA A 125 -0.96 11.33 7.62
C ALA A 125 0.14 10.96 6.61
N ILE A 126 0.18 9.71 6.16
CA ILE A 126 1.13 9.26 5.12
C ILE A 126 0.76 9.88 3.77
N ALA A 127 -0.53 10.00 3.44
CA ALA A 127 -0.97 10.67 2.22
C ALA A 127 -0.50 12.13 2.18
N GLU A 128 -0.52 12.86 3.30
CA GLU A 128 -0.04 14.24 3.38
C GLU A 128 1.46 14.35 3.09
N ILE A 129 2.27 13.38 3.55
CA ILE A 129 3.71 13.33 3.23
C ILE A 129 3.94 13.12 1.73
N LEU A 130 3.08 12.34 1.09
CA LEU A 130 3.24 11.88 -0.29
C LEU A 130 2.47 12.70 -1.33
N VAL A 131 1.67 13.70 -0.91
CA VAL A 131 0.66 14.35 -1.76
C VAL A 131 1.25 15.11 -2.95
N ASP A 132 2.46 15.63 -2.79
CA ASP A 132 3.18 16.39 -3.82
C ASP A 132 4.12 15.48 -4.66
N SER A 133 4.01 14.15 -4.54
CA SER A 133 4.82 13.23 -5.35
C SER A 133 4.50 13.36 -6.84
N HIS A 134 5.53 13.58 -7.66
CA HIS A 134 5.43 13.60 -9.11
C HIS A 134 5.39 12.20 -9.74
N ALA A 135 5.74 11.16 -8.99
CA ALA A 135 5.69 9.79 -9.48
C ALA A 135 4.23 9.29 -9.51
N ASP A 136 3.73 8.98 -10.70
CA ASP A 136 2.39 8.40 -10.93
C ASP A 136 2.13 7.18 -10.02
N LEU A 137 3.16 6.36 -9.85
CA LEU A 137 3.15 5.18 -9.00
C LEU A 137 2.67 5.47 -7.57
N VAL A 138 3.19 6.54 -6.98
CA VAL A 138 2.87 6.96 -5.60
C VAL A 138 1.57 7.75 -5.58
N ALA A 139 1.42 8.69 -6.50
CA ALA A 139 0.24 9.56 -6.58
C ALA A 139 -1.06 8.75 -6.72
N LEU A 140 -1.08 7.72 -7.58
CA LEU A 140 -2.27 6.88 -7.76
C LEU A 140 -2.60 6.05 -6.50
N ALA A 141 -1.58 5.66 -5.71
CA ALA A 141 -1.80 5.01 -4.41
C ALA A 141 -2.42 6.00 -3.42
N VAL A 142 -1.86 7.22 -3.31
CA VAL A 142 -2.41 8.28 -2.44
C VAL A 142 -3.89 8.50 -2.73
N GLY A 143 -4.26 8.76 -3.99
CA GLY A 143 -5.65 9.00 -4.35
C GLY A 143 -6.58 7.82 -4.06
N SER A 144 -6.12 6.60 -4.35
CA SER A 144 -6.94 5.40 -4.15
C SER A 144 -7.16 5.06 -2.67
N TRP A 145 -6.14 5.26 -1.82
CA TRP A 145 -6.22 4.91 -0.40
C TRP A 145 -6.85 6.03 0.43
N VAL A 146 -6.66 7.31 0.07
CA VAL A 146 -7.43 8.43 0.64
C VAL A 146 -8.92 8.23 0.39
N ARG A 147 -9.31 7.83 -0.83
CA ARG A 147 -10.71 7.46 -1.12
C ARG A 147 -11.17 6.29 -0.25
N GLU A 148 -10.34 5.25 -0.10
CA GLU A 148 -10.70 4.08 0.69
C GLU A 148 -10.93 4.42 2.16
N ALA A 149 -10.01 5.17 2.77
CA ALA A 149 -10.14 5.71 4.12
C ALA A 149 -11.35 6.63 4.26
N GLY A 150 -11.60 7.46 3.26
CA GLY A 150 -12.75 8.37 3.21
C GLY A 150 -14.12 7.68 3.20
N LYS A 151 -14.20 6.39 2.85
CA LYS A 151 -15.44 5.62 3.01
C LYS A 151 -15.78 5.38 4.48
N ARG A 152 -14.77 5.32 5.36
CA ARG A 152 -14.93 5.16 6.82
C ARG A 152 -15.06 6.51 7.51
N ASP A 153 -14.30 7.51 7.05
CA ASP A 153 -14.38 8.89 7.54
C ASP A 153 -14.53 9.92 6.40
N PRO A 154 -15.77 10.23 6.00
CA PRO A 154 -16.03 11.24 4.98
C PRO A 154 -15.58 12.66 5.37
N LYS A 155 -15.52 12.95 6.68
CA LYS A 155 -15.12 14.27 7.17
C LYS A 155 -13.61 14.46 7.02
N ALA A 156 -12.82 13.44 7.36
CA ALA A 156 -11.38 13.45 7.13
C ALA A 156 -11.04 13.56 5.64
N LEU A 157 -11.78 12.85 4.77
CA LEU A 157 -11.62 12.98 3.31
C LEU A 157 -11.87 14.42 2.83
N GLN A 158 -12.97 15.03 3.26
CA GLN A 158 -13.29 16.41 2.92
C GLN A 158 -12.17 17.36 3.37
N GLN A 159 -11.69 17.22 4.61
CA GLN A 159 -10.59 18.04 5.14
C GLN A 159 -9.29 17.87 4.35
N PHE A 160 -8.94 16.63 3.99
CA PHE A 160 -7.77 16.36 3.16
C PHE A 160 -7.89 17.02 1.78
N LEU A 161 -9.03 16.88 1.11
CA LEU A 161 -9.27 17.47 -0.20
C LEU A 161 -9.28 19.00 -0.14
N ASP A 162 -9.89 19.59 0.88
CA ASP A 162 -9.92 21.05 1.07
C ASP A 162 -8.51 21.65 1.21
N ARG A 163 -7.58 20.88 1.82
CA ARG A 163 -6.19 21.29 1.97
C ARG A 163 -5.34 21.06 0.71
N HIS A 164 -5.52 19.93 0.04
CA HIS A 164 -4.53 19.42 -0.92
C HIS A 164 -5.02 19.30 -2.36
N ALA A 165 -6.33 19.42 -2.64
CA ALA A 165 -6.86 19.20 -3.98
C ALA A 165 -6.23 20.10 -5.05
N SER A 166 -5.75 21.30 -4.68
CA SER A 166 -5.12 22.25 -5.59
C SER A 166 -3.69 21.90 -6.02
N SER A 167 -2.92 21.20 -5.18
CA SER A 167 -1.51 20.83 -5.46
C SER A 167 -1.35 19.36 -5.84
N MET A 168 -2.30 18.51 -5.44
CA MET A 168 -2.22 17.07 -5.65
C MET A 168 -2.23 16.71 -7.13
N HIS A 169 -1.45 15.68 -7.48
CA HIS A 169 -1.42 15.13 -8.83
C HIS A 169 -2.83 14.85 -9.39
N ARG A 170 -3.11 15.24 -10.63
CA ARG A 170 -4.47 15.18 -11.20
C ARG A 170 -5.06 13.77 -11.25
N GLY A 171 -4.21 12.76 -11.48
CA GLY A 171 -4.60 11.35 -11.41
C GLY A 171 -5.04 10.95 -10.00
N ALA A 172 -4.28 11.37 -8.98
CA ALA A 172 -4.59 11.12 -7.58
C ALA A 172 -5.90 11.82 -7.17
N LEU A 173 -6.09 13.07 -7.57
CA LEU A 173 -7.33 13.82 -7.31
C LEU A 173 -8.55 13.10 -7.88
N ARG A 174 -8.48 12.68 -9.15
CA ARG A 174 -9.57 11.95 -9.82
C ARG A 174 -9.89 10.64 -9.10
N ALA A 175 -8.88 9.90 -8.65
CA ALA A 175 -9.07 8.71 -7.85
C ALA A 175 -9.74 9.04 -6.51
N ALA A 176 -9.24 10.06 -5.78
CA ALA A 176 -9.75 10.46 -4.46
C ALA A 176 -11.24 10.81 -4.49
N ILE A 177 -11.68 11.54 -5.51
CA ILE A 177 -13.06 12.05 -5.62
C ILE A 177 -14.02 11.12 -6.39
N GLU A 178 -13.57 9.97 -6.87
CA GLU A 178 -14.33 9.11 -7.80
C GLU A 178 -15.77 8.82 -7.32
N ARG A 179 -15.93 8.63 -6.00
CA ARG A 179 -17.20 8.28 -5.36
C ARG A 179 -17.99 9.45 -4.77
N LEU A 180 -17.48 10.68 -4.89
CA LEU A 180 -18.21 11.85 -4.42
C LEU A 180 -19.38 12.20 -5.36
N PRO A 181 -20.42 12.87 -4.84
CA PRO A 181 -21.46 13.48 -5.68
C PRO A 181 -20.86 14.36 -6.78
N GLN A 182 -21.53 14.41 -7.94
CA GLN A 182 -21.03 15.11 -9.12
C GLN A 182 -20.65 16.57 -8.84
N GLU A 183 -21.45 17.27 -8.03
CA GLU A 183 -21.21 18.67 -7.66
C GLU A 183 -19.88 18.85 -6.91
N LEU A 184 -19.62 18.01 -5.90
CA LEU A 184 -18.36 18.02 -5.15
C LEU A 184 -17.18 17.62 -6.02
N ARG A 185 -17.35 16.65 -6.92
CA ARG A 185 -16.29 16.30 -7.89
C ARG A 185 -15.90 17.49 -8.76
N GLN A 186 -16.89 18.23 -9.27
CA GLN A 186 -16.63 19.41 -10.10
C GLN A 186 -16.00 20.55 -9.30
N HIS A 187 -16.41 20.73 -8.04
CA HIS A 187 -15.79 21.69 -7.14
C HIS A 187 -14.28 21.45 -7.03
N TYR A 188 -13.85 20.23 -6.69
CA TYR A 188 -12.44 19.92 -6.53
C TYR A 188 -11.66 19.89 -7.85
N LEU A 189 -12.25 19.40 -8.95
CA LEU A 189 -11.59 19.41 -10.26
C LEU A 189 -11.29 20.82 -10.77
N ARG A 190 -12.10 21.82 -10.38
CA ARG A 190 -11.84 23.23 -10.71
C ARG A 190 -10.74 23.83 -9.84
N ALA A 191 -10.61 23.37 -8.59
CA ALA A 191 -9.55 23.79 -7.69
C ALA A 191 -8.16 23.20 -8.06
N GLY A 192 -8.14 21.98 -8.62
CA GLY A 192 -6.94 21.20 -8.94
C GLY A 192 -6.05 21.66 -10.10
N GLY A 193 -6.11 22.95 -10.49
CA GLY A 193 -5.31 23.53 -11.57
C GLY A 193 -5.51 22.91 -12.97
N PRO A 194 -5.06 23.57 -14.05
CA PRO A 194 -4.91 22.91 -15.34
C PRO A 194 -3.68 21.98 -15.33
N THR A 195 -3.78 20.84 -16.02
CA THR A 195 -2.64 19.98 -16.38
C THR A 195 -1.54 20.75 -17.07
#